data_AF-A0A8T0FX85-F1
#
_entry.id   AF-A0A8T0FX85-F1
#
_cell.length_a   1.000
_cell.length_b   1.000
_cell.length_c   1.000
_cell.angle_alpha   90.00
_cell.angle_beta   90.00
_cell.angle_gamma   90.00
#
_symmetry.space_group_name_H-M   'P 1'
#
loop_
_entity.id
_entity.type
_entity.pdbx_description
1 polymer ?
#
loop_
_entity_poly.entity_id
_entity_poly.type
_entity_poly.pdbx_seq_one_letter_code
_entity_poly.pdbx_strand_id
1 'polypeptide(L)'
;MQERCVIWAENHDSRNCPQKKAETVKKKCANCGGPHTASYQGCLKFPKLNINRNGEIQQGKSFASLFKKSNIPPTSAPSKAPAMSTPPNATEPPIQLSKNNQDFEDTFKLLNHLKTITVAIPNLKEILQKLYKEKNPLNKLFNLAEAFSPTSCMVKTRSQTTMADSGNGELLALLAEMKKFMEAGQEEMKKRQDEMKQGQERMEQEMRSGRERMEKMKAVLEKEMSSGQERMEQMTAGLEKKLESGLKKLLEEMKARRSELQKDLSSMKEALEDQHFGE
;
A
#
# COMPACT_ATOMS: atom_id res chain seq x y z
N MET A 1 13.39 -0.65 -34.43
CA MET A 1 13.42 0.68 -33.75
C MET A 1 14.87 1.01 -33.49
N GLN A 2 15.35 2.17 -33.94
CA GLN A 2 16.67 2.66 -33.54
C GLN A 2 16.59 3.17 -32.10
N GLU A 3 17.53 2.79 -31.27
CA GLU A 3 17.66 3.34 -29.92
C GLU A 3 18.04 4.82 -29.99
N ARG A 4 17.37 5.65 -29.18
CA ARG A 4 17.63 7.08 -29.10
C ARG A 4 18.03 7.46 -27.69
N CYS A 5 19.03 8.32 -27.58
CA CYS A 5 19.55 8.80 -26.32
C CYS A 5 18.50 9.64 -25.59
N VAL A 6 18.24 9.37 -24.31
CA VAL A 6 17.24 10.13 -23.52
C VAL A 6 17.78 11.51 -23.09
N ILE A 7 19.09 11.74 -23.24
CA ILE A 7 19.72 13.03 -22.93
C ILE A 7 19.55 13.98 -24.12
N TRP A 8 19.83 13.51 -25.35
CA TRP A 8 19.92 14.35 -26.56
C TRP A 8 18.97 13.97 -27.71
N ALA A 9 18.24 12.87 -27.60
CA ALA A 9 17.37 12.31 -28.64
C ALA A 9 18.08 11.95 -29.96
N GLU A 10 19.41 11.85 -29.96
CA GLU A 10 20.23 11.36 -31.08
C GLU A 10 20.33 9.83 -31.10
N ASN A 11 20.78 9.29 -32.24
CA ASN A 11 20.87 7.85 -32.50
C ASN A 11 22.11 7.22 -31.84
N HIS A 12 22.08 7.09 -30.52
CA HIS A 12 23.05 6.33 -29.73
C HIS A 12 22.43 5.84 -28.41
N ASP A 13 23.00 4.79 -27.82
CA ASP A 13 22.63 4.33 -26.48
C ASP A 13 22.93 5.41 -25.43
N SER A 14 21.97 5.69 -24.55
CA SER A 14 22.10 6.63 -23.44
C SER A 14 23.26 6.29 -22.49
N ARG A 15 23.69 5.01 -22.45
CA ARG A 15 24.84 4.56 -21.67
C ARG A 15 26.17 5.11 -22.19
N ASN A 16 26.26 5.30 -23.51
CA ASN A 16 27.45 5.77 -24.22
C ASN A 16 27.36 7.25 -24.61
N CYS A 17 26.48 8.02 -23.96
CA CYS A 17 26.29 9.43 -24.30
C CYS A 17 27.57 10.25 -23.97
N PRO A 18 28.17 10.93 -24.96
CA PRO A 18 29.44 11.65 -24.79
C PRO A 18 29.36 12.81 -23.78
N GLN A 19 28.16 13.26 -23.41
CA GLN A 19 27.96 14.37 -22.47
C GLN A 19 27.30 13.97 -21.15
N LYS A 20 27.38 12.69 -20.77
CA LYS A 20 26.85 12.18 -19.50
C LYS A 20 27.35 12.93 -18.25
N LYS A 21 28.47 13.66 -18.34
CA LYS A 21 29.09 14.44 -17.25
C LYS A 21 28.95 15.96 -17.38
N ALA A 22 28.27 16.47 -18.41
CA ALA A 22 28.06 17.91 -18.54
C ALA A 22 26.84 18.34 -17.71
N GLU A 23 27.11 19.03 -16.59
CA GLU A 23 26.12 19.40 -15.56
C GLU A 23 25.01 20.35 -16.05
N THR A 24 25.18 20.94 -17.24
CA THR A 24 24.27 21.96 -17.82
C THR A 24 23.62 21.53 -19.14
N VAL A 25 23.45 20.23 -19.37
CA VAL A 25 22.76 19.75 -20.57
C VAL A 25 21.24 19.83 -20.40
N LYS A 26 20.59 20.74 -21.15
CA LYS A 26 19.13 20.80 -21.30
C LYS A 26 18.61 19.46 -21.84
N LYS A 27 18.01 18.65 -20.97
CA LYS A 27 17.42 17.34 -21.30
C LYS A 27 16.26 17.53 -22.28
N LYS A 28 16.23 16.76 -23.37
CA LYS A 28 15.16 16.79 -24.39
C LYS A 28 14.26 15.57 -24.30
N CYS A 29 12.99 15.72 -24.68
CA CYS A 29 12.04 14.61 -24.71
C CYS A 29 12.36 13.63 -25.86
N ALA A 30 12.48 12.34 -25.56
CA ALA A 30 12.74 11.31 -26.58
C ALA A 30 11.59 11.09 -27.60
N ASN A 31 10.38 11.58 -27.29
CA ASN A 31 9.20 11.44 -28.16
C ASN A 31 8.98 12.64 -29.10
N CYS A 32 9.16 13.88 -28.61
CA CYS A 32 8.93 15.10 -29.41
C CYS A 32 10.17 15.98 -29.64
N GLY A 33 11.30 15.73 -28.97
CA GLY A 33 12.51 16.55 -29.03
C GLY A 33 12.44 17.88 -28.27
N GLY A 34 11.32 18.18 -27.58
CA GLY A 34 11.10 19.43 -26.85
C GLY A 34 11.91 19.56 -25.55
N PRO A 35 12.06 20.78 -24.99
CA PRO A 35 12.88 21.07 -23.82
C PRO A 35 12.14 20.76 -22.50
N HIS A 36 11.65 19.54 -22.36
CA HIS A 36 11.02 19.05 -21.14
C HIS A 36 11.53 17.66 -20.79
N THR A 37 11.41 17.29 -19.52
CA THR A 37 11.76 15.94 -19.06
C THR A 37 10.84 14.92 -19.73
N ALA A 38 11.34 13.70 -19.97
CA ALA A 38 10.56 12.61 -20.56
C ALA A 38 9.40 12.12 -19.66
N SER A 39 9.09 12.83 -18.58
CA SER A 39 7.88 12.64 -17.80
C SER A 39 6.69 13.06 -18.66
N TYR A 40 5.75 12.15 -18.81
CA TYR A 40 4.59 12.19 -19.71
C TYR A 40 3.67 13.42 -19.61
N GLN A 41 3.92 14.36 -18.70
CA GLN A 41 3.03 15.47 -18.36
C GLN A 41 3.21 16.75 -19.20
N GLY A 42 4.17 16.82 -20.12
CA GLY A 42 4.46 18.05 -20.90
C GLY A 42 4.58 17.91 -22.42
N CYS A 43 4.36 16.72 -22.99
CA CYS A 43 4.58 16.47 -24.41
C CYS A 43 3.31 16.67 -25.24
N LEU A 44 3.33 17.56 -26.24
CA LEU A 44 2.20 17.76 -27.18
C LEU A 44 1.92 16.51 -28.05
N LYS A 45 2.93 15.69 -28.32
CA LYS A 45 2.81 14.39 -29.01
C LYS A 45 2.45 13.23 -28.07
N PHE A 46 2.11 13.49 -26.81
CA PHE A 46 1.67 12.43 -25.91
C PHE A 46 0.32 11.86 -26.39
N PRO A 47 0.17 10.52 -26.46
CA PRO A 47 -1.13 9.90 -26.72
C PRO A 47 -2.09 10.27 -25.58
N LYS A 48 -2.98 11.24 -25.83
CA LYS A 48 -4.07 11.55 -24.88
C LYS A 48 -5.00 10.35 -24.86
N LEU A 49 -4.98 9.58 -23.76
CA LEU A 49 -5.98 8.55 -23.53
C LEU A 49 -7.35 9.25 -23.49
N ASN A 50 -8.24 8.91 -24.41
CA ASN A 50 -9.59 9.44 -24.44
C ASN A 50 -10.41 8.77 -23.33
N ILE A 51 -10.29 9.31 -22.12
CA ILE A 51 -11.12 8.93 -20.97
C ILE A 51 -12.45 9.66 -21.12
N ASN A 52 -13.32 9.14 -22.00
CA ASN A 52 -14.76 9.34 -22.02
C ASN A 52 -15.31 8.42 -23.14
N ARG A 53 -16.03 7.33 -22.84
CA ARG A 53 -17.44 7.49 -22.49
C ARG A 53 -18.16 6.34 -21.77
N ASN A 54 -17.53 5.24 -21.31
CA ASN A 54 -18.26 4.17 -20.56
C ASN A 54 -17.36 3.15 -19.81
N GLY A 55 -16.18 3.54 -19.33
CA GLY A 55 -15.27 2.60 -18.66
C GLY A 55 -15.01 2.98 -17.21
N GLU A 56 -15.62 2.28 -16.26
CA GLU A 56 -15.19 2.29 -14.85
C GLU A 56 -13.67 2.11 -14.78
N ILE A 57 -13.00 3.02 -14.05
CA ILE A 57 -11.62 2.80 -13.63
C ILE A 57 -11.66 1.63 -12.66
N GLN A 58 -11.36 0.43 -13.16
CA GLN A 58 -11.24 -0.75 -12.30
C GLN A 58 -9.97 -0.60 -11.46
N GLN A 59 -10.13 -0.01 -10.26
CA GLN A 59 -9.09 0.03 -9.24
C GLN A 59 -8.54 -1.39 -9.03
N GLY A 60 -7.24 -1.58 -9.23
CA GLY A 60 -6.56 -2.87 -9.04
C GLY A 60 -6.06 -3.56 -10.32
N LYS A 61 -6.32 -3.04 -11.51
CA LYS A 61 -5.79 -3.61 -12.77
C LYS A 61 -4.57 -2.84 -13.27
N SER A 62 -3.37 -3.34 -12.99
CA SER A 62 -2.12 -2.81 -13.56
C SER A 62 -1.89 -3.37 -14.97
N PHE A 63 -1.11 -2.68 -15.81
CA PHE A 63 -0.74 -3.14 -17.16
C PHE A 63 -0.18 -4.58 -17.19
N ALA A 64 0.50 -5.00 -16.12
CA ALA A 64 1.03 -6.36 -15.95
C ALA A 64 -0.07 -7.44 -15.80
N SER A 65 -1.28 -7.06 -15.39
CA SER A 65 -2.41 -7.99 -15.22
C SER A 65 -3.07 -8.43 -16.54
N LEU A 66 -2.80 -7.71 -17.64
CA LEU A 66 -3.30 -8.06 -18.98
C LEU A 66 -2.57 -9.25 -19.60
N PHE A 67 -1.34 -9.55 -19.18
CA PHE A 67 -0.53 -10.65 -19.70
C PHE A 67 -0.68 -11.96 -18.90
N LYS A 68 -1.53 -12.01 -17.86
CA LYS A 68 -1.68 -13.19 -16.99
C LYS A 68 -2.84 -14.11 -17.33
N LYS A 69 -3.57 -13.87 -18.42
CA LYS A 69 -4.67 -14.74 -18.86
C LYS A 69 -4.36 -15.43 -20.18
N SER A 70 -3.63 -16.54 -20.08
CA SER A 70 -3.75 -17.65 -21.02
C SER A 70 -3.58 -18.94 -20.23
N ASN A 71 -4.70 -19.64 -20.09
CA ASN A 71 -4.80 -20.96 -19.49
C ASN A 71 -4.41 -21.97 -20.59
N ILE A 72 -3.25 -22.61 -20.48
CA ILE A 72 -2.85 -23.75 -21.32
C ILE A 72 -2.18 -24.81 -20.40
N PRO A 73 -2.78 -26.02 -20.23
CA PRO A 73 -2.11 -27.17 -19.63
C PRO A 73 -1.24 -27.96 -20.66
N PRO A 74 -0.38 -28.89 -20.21
CA PRO A 74 1.04 -29.03 -20.59
C PRO A 74 1.29 -30.05 -21.72
N THR A 75 2.48 -30.04 -22.35
CA THR A 75 3.33 -31.22 -22.69
C THR A 75 4.48 -30.86 -23.66
N SER A 76 5.62 -31.53 -23.44
CA SER A 76 6.79 -31.78 -24.31
C SER A 76 7.78 -30.65 -24.64
N ALA A 77 9.00 -30.80 -24.12
CA ALA A 77 10.24 -30.11 -24.51
C ALA A 77 10.70 -30.50 -25.93
N PRO A 78 11.70 -29.79 -26.52
CA PRO A 78 13.08 -30.24 -26.32
C PRO A 78 14.15 -29.13 -26.18
N SER A 79 15.04 -29.39 -25.22
CA SER A 79 16.51 -29.37 -25.33
C SER A 79 17.28 -28.10 -25.70
N LYS A 80 18.07 -27.63 -24.72
CA LYS A 80 19.53 -27.93 -24.65
C LYS A 80 20.10 -27.60 -23.26
N ALA A 81 20.56 -28.65 -22.55
CA ALA A 81 21.58 -28.55 -21.50
C ALA A 81 22.99 -28.72 -22.14
N PRO A 82 24.11 -28.49 -21.43
CA PRO A 82 24.63 -29.45 -20.44
C PRO A 82 24.99 -28.80 -19.08
N ALA A 83 24.57 -29.37 -17.93
CA ALA A 83 25.23 -30.44 -17.15
C ALA A 83 26.54 -29.92 -16.50
N MET A 84 26.75 -29.94 -15.18
CA MET A 84 26.75 -31.05 -14.21
C MET A 84 26.77 -30.42 -12.78
N SER A 85 26.49 -31.03 -11.63
CA SER A 85 25.95 -32.31 -11.17
C SER A 85 25.71 -32.13 -9.66
N THR A 86 24.53 -32.46 -9.14
CA THR A 86 24.29 -32.71 -7.71
C THR A 86 24.69 -34.15 -7.34
N PRO A 87 24.87 -34.45 -6.04
CA PRO A 87 24.15 -35.60 -5.49
C PRO A 87 23.11 -35.19 -4.43
N PRO A 88 22.13 -36.06 -4.15
CA PRO A 88 20.81 -35.67 -3.69
C PRO A 88 20.55 -36.06 -2.22
N ASN A 89 19.36 -35.64 -1.78
CA ASN A 89 18.43 -36.39 -0.92
C ASN A 89 18.31 -35.90 0.52
N ALA A 90 17.20 -35.21 0.83
CA ALA A 90 16.21 -35.70 1.78
C ALA A 90 14.96 -34.80 1.77
N THR A 91 13.83 -35.46 1.59
CA THR A 91 12.43 -35.11 1.84
C THR A 91 12.18 -34.04 2.92
N GLU A 92 11.37 -33.02 2.61
CA GLU A 92 10.50 -32.33 3.59
C GLU A 92 9.35 -31.54 2.90
N PRO A 93 8.21 -31.30 3.58
CA PRO A 93 6.91 -30.92 2.98
C PRO A 93 6.85 -29.46 2.50
N PRO A 94 5.84 -29.07 1.68
CA PRO A 94 5.83 -27.74 1.05
C PRO A 94 5.62 -26.64 2.11
N ILE A 95 6.64 -25.81 2.30
CA ILE A 95 6.55 -24.59 3.09
C ILE A 95 5.59 -23.63 2.36
N GLN A 96 4.41 -23.44 2.96
CA GLN A 96 3.51 -22.35 2.66
C GLN A 96 4.24 -21.03 2.97
N LEU A 97 4.60 -20.28 1.93
CA LEU A 97 5.24 -18.97 2.08
C LEU A 97 4.21 -17.97 2.64
N SER A 98 4.10 -17.92 3.96
CA SER A 98 3.42 -16.85 4.67
C SER A 98 4.15 -15.54 4.42
N LYS A 99 3.47 -14.59 3.79
CA LYS A 99 3.93 -13.21 3.64
C LYS A 99 3.87 -12.49 4.99
N ASN A 100 4.86 -12.73 5.85
CA ASN A 100 5.07 -11.91 7.04
C ASN A 100 6.24 -10.97 6.77
N ASN A 101 5.95 -9.71 6.43
CA ASN A 101 6.96 -8.66 6.30
C ASN A 101 7.77 -8.43 7.59
N GLN A 102 7.26 -8.94 8.72
CA GLN A 102 7.91 -8.91 10.03
C GLN A 102 9.18 -9.77 10.08
N ASP A 103 9.18 -10.95 9.46
CA ASP A 103 10.31 -11.87 9.49
C ASP A 103 11.52 -11.29 8.74
N PHE A 104 11.26 -10.49 7.71
CA PHE A 104 12.29 -9.82 6.94
C PHE A 104 12.93 -8.67 7.74
N GLU A 105 12.10 -7.85 8.38
CA GLU A 105 12.58 -6.75 9.23
C GLU A 105 13.40 -7.27 10.42
N ASP A 106 12.94 -8.35 11.06
CA ASP A 106 13.64 -8.92 12.20
C ASP A 106 14.95 -9.62 11.79
N THR A 107 15.02 -10.16 10.57
CA THR A 107 16.28 -10.66 9.99
C THR A 107 17.29 -9.53 9.75
N PHE A 108 16.84 -8.37 9.26
CA PHE A 108 17.72 -7.20 9.06
C PHE A 108 18.17 -6.58 10.38
N LYS A 109 17.29 -6.50 11.38
CA LYS A 109 17.67 -6.09 12.75
C LYS A 109 18.71 -7.02 13.34
N LEU A 110 18.50 -8.33 13.23
CA LEU A 110 19.45 -9.34 13.69
C LEU A 110 20.82 -9.17 13.01
N LEU A 111 20.83 -8.93 11.69
CA LEU A 111 22.06 -8.71 10.93
C LEU A 111 22.80 -7.44 11.38
N ASN A 112 22.08 -6.37 11.69
CA ASN A 112 22.66 -5.13 12.22
C ASN A 112 23.22 -5.31 13.63
N HIS A 113 22.53 -6.07 14.49
CA HIS A 113 23.06 -6.42 15.82
C HIS A 113 24.32 -7.29 15.71
N LEU A 114 24.32 -8.29 14.83
CA LEU A 114 25.51 -9.12 14.53
C LEU A 114 26.70 -8.29 14.05
N LYS A 115 26.45 -7.31 13.17
CA LYS A 115 27.49 -6.39 12.70
C LYS A 115 28.06 -5.56 13.84
N THR A 116 27.22 -5.06 14.73
CA THR A 116 27.64 -4.26 15.91
C THR A 116 28.49 -5.09 16.87
N ILE A 117 28.08 -6.32 17.16
CA ILE A 117 28.81 -7.25 18.02
C ILE A 117 30.17 -7.61 17.43
N THR A 118 30.24 -7.87 16.12
CA THR A 118 31.48 -8.24 15.43
C THR A 118 32.48 -7.09 15.41
N VAL A 119 32.02 -5.83 15.37
CA VAL A 119 32.88 -4.65 15.49
C VAL A 119 33.37 -4.44 16.92
N ALA A 120 32.51 -4.68 17.92
CA ALA A 120 32.85 -4.54 19.33
C ALA A 120 33.84 -5.61 19.83
N ILE A 121 33.84 -6.80 19.21
CA ILE A 121 34.69 -7.93 19.59
C ILE A 121 35.52 -8.36 18.37
N PRO A 122 36.68 -7.72 18.11
CA PRO A 122 37.46 -7.98 16.90
C PRO A 122 37.96 -9.43 16.80
N ASN A 123 38.11 -10.14 17.93
CA ASN A 123 38.56 -11.53 17.99
C ASN A 123 37.42 -12.57 18.14
N LEU A 124 36.18 -12.19 17.81
CA LEU A 124 34.98 -13.03 18.02
C LEU A 124 35.13 -14.46 17.49
N LYS A 125 35.73 -14.61 16.30
CA LYS A 125 35.95 -15.92 15.67
C LYS A 125 36.82 -16.85 16.52
N GLU A 126 37.88 -16.33 17.11
CA GLU A 126 38.82 -17.11 17.93
C GLU A 126 38.18 -17.50 19.28
N ILE A 127 37.42 -16.58 19.87
CA ILE A 127 36.68 -16.81 21.10
C ILE A 127 35.61 -17.89 20.89
N LEU A 128 34.81 -17.80 19.82
CA LEU A 128 33.82 -18.82 19.50
C LEU A 128 34.46 -20.20 19.29
N GLN A 129 35.64 -20.27 18.65
CA GLN A 129 36.38 -21.52 18.53
C GLN A 129 36.89 -22.05 19.87
N LYS A 130 37.38 -21.18 20.76
CA LYS A 130 37.78 -21.57 22.12
C LYS A 130 36.59 -22.10 22.93
N LEU A 131 35.43 -21.44 22.84
CA LEU A 131 34.19 -21.85 23.52
C LEU A 131 33.63 -23.18 22.99
N TYR A 132 33.79 -23.44 21.69
CA TYR A 132 33.37 -24.70 21.08
C TYR A 132 34.27 -25.87 21.50
N LYS A 133 35.58 -25.64 21.62
CA LYS A 133 36.58 -26.66 22.02
C LYS A 133 36.58 -26.94 23.52
N GLU A 134 36.25 -25.95 24.33
CA GLU A 134 36.21 -26.09 25.79
C GLU A 134 35.01 -26.95 26.22
N LYS A 135 35.22 -27.86 27.18
CA LYS A 135 34.15 -28.72 27.71
C LYS A 135 33.63 -28.22 29.04
N ASN A 136 34.46 -27.51 29.81
CA ASN A 136 34.08 -27.03 31.13
C ASN A 136 33.23 -25.75 31.02
N PRO A 137 32.01 -25.71 31.60
CA PRO A 137 31.13 -24.55 31.52
C PRO A 137 31.69 -23.31 32.23
N LEU A 138 32.48 -23.48 33.30
CA LEU A 138 33.11 -22.35 34.01
C LEU A 138 34.21 -21.70 33.17
N ASN A 139 35.00 -22.51 32.46
CA ASN A 139 36.01 -21.99 31.53
C ASN A 139 35.34 -21.29 30.34
N LYS A 140 34.18 -21.76 29.87
CA LYS A 140 33.41 -21.04 28.85
C LYS A 140 32.98 -19.66 29.33
N LEU A 141 32.47 -19.58 30.56
CA LEU A 141 32.08 -18.32 31.17
C LEU A 141 33.27 -17.37 31.34
N PHE A 142 34.43 -17.91 31.76
CA PHE A 142 35.66 -17.13 31.90
C PHE A 142 36.17 -16.59 30.56
N ASN A 143 36.20 -17.42 29.51
CA ASN A 143 36.60 -17.00 28.16
C ASN A 143 35.65 -15.94 27.57
N LEU A 144 34.35 -16.02 27.88
CA LEU A 144 33.38 -14.98 27.51
C LEU A 144 33.64 -13.69 28.30
N ALA A 145 33.81 -13.78 29.62
CA ALA A 145 34.07 -12.61 30.46
C ALA A 145 35.36 -11.88 30.05
N GLU A 146 36.41 -12.63 29.70
CA GLU A 146 37.67 -12.08 29.18
C GLU A 146 37.46 -11.34 27.84
N ALA A 147 36.65 -11.90 26.94
CA ALA A 147 36.33 -11.28 25.65
C ALA A 147 35.57 -9.94 25.75
N PHE A 148 34.76 -9.78 26.81
CA PHE A 148 34.03 -8.54 27.09
C PHE A 148 34.78 -7.61 28.06
N SER A 149 35.90 -8.06 28.64
CA SER A 149 36.76 -7.20 29.45
C SER A 149 37.53 -6.25 28.53
N PRO A 150 37.37 -4.92 28.66
CA PRO A 150 38.15 -3.99 27.87
C PRO A 150 39.62 -4.19 28.19
N THR A 151 40.42 -4.54 27.19
CA THR A 151 41.85 -4.89 27.31
C THR A 151 42.75 -3.70 27.72
N SER A 152 42.19 -2.67 28.33
CA SER A 152 42.91 -1.50 28.86
C SER A 152 42.96 -1.44 30.39
N CYS A 153 42.36 -2.38 31.14
CA CYS A 153 42.47 -2.40 32.60
C CYS A 153 43.24 -3.61 33.15
N MET A 154 44.35 -4.00 32.49
CA MET A 154 45.43 -4.68 33.21
C MET A 154 46.31 -3.63 33.89
N VAL A 155 45.87 -3.15 35.06
CA VAL A 155 46.79 -2.56 36.02
C VAL A 155 47.78 -3.68 36.37
N LYS A 156 49.02 -3.58 35.88
CA LYS A 156 50.15 -4.24 36.53
C LYS A 156 50.20 -3.63 37.93
N THR A 157 49.58 -4.28 38.90
CA THR A 157 49.67 -3.94 40.33
C THR A 157 51.07 -4.29 40.83
N ARG A 158 52.04 -3.45 40.43
CA ARG A 158 53.33 -3.33 41.08
C ARG A 158 53.81 -1.91 40.84
N SER A 159 53.46 -1.02 41.77
CA SER A 159 54.25 0.15 42.19
C SER A 159 53.50 0.90 43.29
N GLN A 160 54.02 0.74 44.50
CA GLN A 160 54.15 1.74 45.55
C GLN A 160 52.96 2.68 45.81
N THR A 161 52.24 2.36 46.90
CA THR A 161 51.40 3.28 47.66
C THR A 161 52.26 4.32 48.35
N THR A 162 52.49 5.46 47.70
CA THR A 162 52.81 6.73 48.38
C THR A 162 52.30 7.88 47.52
N MET A 163 51.09 8.37 47.81
CA MET A 163 50.61 9.77 47.65
C MET A 163 49.14 9.83 48.12
N ALA A 164 48.91 9.83 49.43
CA ALA A 164 47.78 10.54 50.04
C ALA A 164 48.31 11.96 50.31
N ASP A 165 47.75 13.08 49.87
CA ASP A 165 46.41 13.56 50.27
C ASP A 165 45.83 14.65 49.33
N SER A 166 46.33 14.87 48.12
CA SER A 166 45.85 15.95 47.23
C SER A 166 45.20 15.53 45.92
N GLY A 167 45.17 14.23 45.57
CA GLY A 167 44.67 13.72 44.29
C GLY A 167 43.24 13.16 44.29
N ASN A 168 42.64 12.97 45.48
CA ASN A 168 41.32 12.33 45.59
C ASN A 168 40.16 13.27 45.23
N GLY A 169 40.34 14.59 45.40
CA GLY A 169 39.31 15.58 45.10
C GLY A 169 39.03 15.74 43.59
N GLU A 170 40.08 15.76 42.77
CA GLU A 170 39.95 15.89 41.31
C GLU A 170 39.31 14.65 40.68
N LEU A 171 39.65 13.45 41.17
CA LEU A 171 39.03 12.20 40.72
C LEU A 171 37.54 12.13 41.10
N LEU A 172 37.18 12.59 42.30
CA LEU A 172 35.78 12.67 42.75
C LEU A 172 35.00 13.71 41.93
N ALA A 173 35.62 14.85 41.59
CA ALA A 173 35.01 15.86 40.73
C ALA A 173 34.74 15.33 39.31
N LEU A 174 35.69 14.59 38.72
CA LEU A 174 35.54 13.96 37.41
C LEU A 174 34.42 12.89 37.42
N LEU A 175 34.34 12.06 38.47
CA LEU A 175 33.27 11.08 38.63
C LEU A 175 31.89 11.74 38.78
N ALA A 176 31.81 12.86 39.50
CA ALA A 176 30.58 13.64 39.63
C ALA A 176 30.14 14.24 38.29
N GLU A 177 31.07 14.72 37.48
CA GLU A 177 30.79 15.24 36.14
C GLU A 177 30.35 14.14 35.17
N MET A 178 30.99 12.97 35.24
CA MET A 178 30.60 11.81 34.43
C MET A 178 29.19 11.30 34.81
N LYS A 179 28.86 11.31 36.11
CA LYS A 179 27.51 10.99 36.60
C LYS A 179 26.47 11.98 36.07
N LYS A 180 26.74 13.29 36.12
CA LYS A 180 25.85 14.32 35.58
C LYS A 180 25.61 14.12 34.08
N PHE A 181 26.65 13.79 33.31
CA PHE A 181 26.51 13.54 31.88
C PHE A 181 25.65 12.30 31.59
N MET A 182 25.80 11.23 32.37
CA MET A 182 24.96 10.03 32.25
C MET A 182 23.50 10.30 32.60
N GLU A 183 23.24 11.04 33.68
CA GLU A 183 21.89 11.42 34.11
C GLU A 183 21.21 12.32 33.06
N ALA A 184 21.92 13.33 32.55
CA ALA A 184 21.42 14.19 31.48
C ALA A 184 21.13 13.39 30.20
N GLY A 185 21.99 12.44 29.84
CA GLY A 185 21.79 11.56 28.68
C GLY A 185 20.55 10.65 28.83
N GLN A 186 20.28 10.13 30.03
CA GLN A 186 19.07 9.35 30.31
C GLN A 186 17.81 10.22 30.24
N GLU A 187 17.86 11.44 30.78
CA GLU A 187 16.75 12.38 30.75
C GLU A 187 16.39 12.79 29.32
N GLU A 188 17.38 13.11 28.48
CA GLU A 188 17.14 13.39 27.06
C GLU A 188 16.56 12.19 26.32
N MET A 189 17.02 10.97 26.61
CA MET A 189 16.48 9.77 25.99
C MET A 189 15.02 9.55 26.39
N LYS A 190 14.68 9.77 27.66
CA LYS A 190 13.29 9.67 28.15
C LYS A 190 12.41 10.72 27.48
N LYS A 191 12.88 11.97 27.40
CA LYS A 191 12.18 13.05 26.70
C LYS A 191 11.94 12.71 25.22
N ARG A 192 12.95 12.18 24.52
CA ARG A 192 12.80 11.72 23.12
C ARG A 192 11.79 10.58 22.97
N GLN A 193 11.73 9.65 23.92
CA GLN A 193 10.71 8.60 23.92
C GLN A 193 9.31 9.16 24.16
N ASP A 194 9.15 10.10 25.08
CA ASP A 194 7.85 10.72 25.38
C ASP A 194 7.35 11.56 24.20
N GLU A 195 8.23 12.32 23.54
CA GLU A 195 7.91 13.06 22.32
C GLU A 195 7.49 12.12 21.18
N MET A 196 8.14 10.95 21.05
CA MET A 196 7.77 9.94 20.07
C MET A 196 6.39 9.34 20.35
N LYS A 197 6.11 8.98 21.61
CA LYS A 197 4.79 8.48 22.02
C LYS A 197 3.71 9.52 21.78
N GLN A 198 3.95 10.76 22.18
CA GLN A 198 3.01 11.86 21.97
C GLN A 198 2.80 12.13 20.47
N GLY A 199 3.86 12.01 19.65
CA GLY A 199 3.76 12.08 18.20
C GLY A 199 2.88 10.97 17.61
N GLN A 200 3.04 9.74 18.10
CA GLN A 200 2.23 8.59 17.69
C GLN A 200 0.75 8.76 18.10
N GLU A 201 0.49 9.20 19.32
CA GLU A 201 -0.87 9.49 19.81
C GLU A 201 -1.56 10.58 19.00
N ARG A 202 -0.85 11.67 18.66
CA ARG A 202 -1.40 12.73 17.79
C ARG A 202 -1.78 12.19 16.42
N MET A 203 -0.92 11.38 15.81
CA MET A 203 -1.20 10.76 14.51
C MET A 203 -2.43 9.84 14.59
N GLU A 204 -2.55 9.04 15.64
CA GLU A 204 -3.71 8.17 15.84
C GLU A 204 -5.00 8.98 16.05
N GLN A 205 -4.92 10.07 16.82
CA GLN A 205 -6.05 10.98 17.03
C GLN A 205 -6.50 11.65 15.73
N GLU A 206 -5.57 12.11 14.89
CA GLU A 206 -5.90 12.66 13.57
C GLU A 206 -6.58 11.62 12.67
N MET A 207 -6.08 10.38 12.66
CA MET A 207 -6.68 9.29 11.89
C MET A 207 -8.09 8.96 12.39
N ARG A 208 -8.31 8.95 13.72
CA ARG A 208 -9.66 8.76 14.30
C ARG A 208 -10.60 9.91 13.93
N SER A 209 -10.16 11.16 14.08
CA SER A 209 -10.96 12.33 13.71
C SER A 209 -11.27 12.36 12.21
N GLY A 210 -10.30 12.01 11.37
CA GLY A 210 -10.48 11.88 9.92
C GLY A 210 -11.52 10.81 9.56
N ARG A 211 -11.47 9.65 10.24
CA ARG A 211 -12.46 8.57 10.07
C ARG A 211 -13.87 9.03 10.46
N GLU A 212 -14.01 9.71 11.60
CA GLU A 212 -15.31 10.21 12.08
C GLU A 212 -15.92 11.23 11.10
N ARG A 213 -15.08 12.13 10.54
CA ARG A 213 -15.53 13.08 9.50
C ARG A 213 -16.02 12.39 8.24
N MET A 214 -15.32 11.35 7.79
CA MET A 214 -15.71 10.55 6.64
C MET A 214 -17.01 9.77 6.90
N GLU A 215 -17.18 9.24 8.11
CA GLU A 215 -18.39 8.54 8.51
C GLU A 215 -19.60 9.48 8.57
N LYS A 216 -19.43 10.69 9.13
CA LYS A 216 -20.46 11.75 9.11
C LYS A 216 -20.83 12.14 7.69
N MET A 217 -19.85 12.32 6.80
CA MET A 217 -20.11 12.62 5.39
C MET A 217 -20.87 11.49 4.70
N LYS A 218 -20.49 10.23 4.97
CA LYS A 218 -21.18 9.05 4.45
C LYS A 218 -22.63 9.00 4.90
N ALA A 219 -22.90 9.24 6.18
CA ALA A 219 -24.25 9.25 6.73
C ALA A 219 -25.13 10.35 6.12
N VAL A 220 -24.58 11.55 5.89
CA VAL A 220 -25.29 12.63 5.20
C VAL A 220 -25.62 12.23 3.75
N LEU A 221 -24.65 11.68 3.02
CA LEU A 221 -24.85 11.25 1.64
C LEU A 221 -25.90 10.14 1.55
N GLU A 222 -25.85 9.15 2.44
CA GLU A 222 -26.81 8.05 2.51
C GLU A 222 -28.23 8.59 2.78
N LYS A 223 -28.37 9.53 3.73
CA LYS A 223 -29.65 10.18 4.03
C LYS A 223 -30.21 10.97 2.84
N GLU A 224 -29.38 11.75 2.15
CA GLU A 224 -29.80 12.51 0.97
C GLU A 224 -30.21 11.59 -0.18
N MET A 225 -29.49 10.48 -0.38
CA MET A 225 -29.83 9.47 -1.39
C MET A 225 -31.14 8.78 -1.07
N SER A 226 -31.36 8.35 0.18
CA SER A 226 -32.63 7.73 0.60
C SER A 226 -33.80 8.71 0.48
N SER A 227 -33.64 9.97 0.90
CA SER A 227 -34.67 11.00 0.73
C SER A 227 -34.93 11.34 -0.75
N GLY A 228 -33.88 11.34 -1.58
CA GLY A 228 -34.00 11.49 -3.03
C GLY A 228 -34.79 10.33 -3.66
N GLN A 229 -34.50 9.10 -3.26
CA GLN A 229 -35.19 7.90 -3.71
C GLN A 229 -36.67 7.93 -3.31
N GLU A 230 -36.98 8.24 -2.05
CA GLU A 230 -38.36 8.33 -1.56
C GLU A 230 -39.18 9.38 -2.34
N ARG A 231 -38.59 10.55 -2.63
CA ARG A 231 -39.25 11.58 -3.46
C ARG A 231 -39.53 11.08 -4.87
N MET A 232 -38.63 10.29 -5.45
CA MET A 232 -38.82 9.69 -6.77
C MET A 232 -39.95 8.65 -6.74
N GLU A 233 -39.97 7.77 -5.75
CA GLU A 233 -41.02 6.76 -5.55
C GLU A 233 -42.41 7.41 -5.33
N GLN A 234 -42.47 8.50 -4.57
CA GLN A 234 -43.71 9.26 -4.40
C GLN A 234 -44.17 9.89 -5.72
N MET A 235 -43.25 10.40 -6.54
CA MET A 235 -43.58 10.96 -7.85
C MET A 235 -44.11 9.89 -8.80
N THR A 236 -43.47 8.71 -8.85
CA THR A 236 -43.91 7.59 -9.69
C THR A 236 -45.28 7.08 -9.25
N ALA A 237 -45.49 6.84 -7.96
CA ALA A 237 -46.79 6.42 -7.42
C ALA A 237 -47.89 7.47 -7.69
N GLY A 238 -47.55 8.76 -7.61
CA GLY A 238 -48.47 9.84 -7.94
C GLY A 238 -48.88 9.86 -9.41
N LEU A 239 -47.94 9.57 -10.32
CA LEU A 239 -48.22 9.44 -11.76
C LEU A 239 -49.06 8.21 -12.06
N GLU A 240 -48.73 7.05 -11.47
CA GLU A 240 -49.50 5.81 -11.62
C GLU A 240 -50.96 5.99 -11.17
N LYS A 241 -51.18 6.60 -10.00
CA LYS A 241 -52.53 6.88 -9.50
C LYS A 241 -53.33 7.79 -10.43
N LYS A 242 -52.69 8.83 -10.99
CA LYS A 242 -53.33 9.71 -11.99
C LYS A 242 -53.69 8.93 -13.25
N LEU A 243 -52.78 8.10 -13.76
CA LEU A 243 -53.00 7.25 -14.92
C LEU A 243 -54.17 6.29 -14.70
N GLU A 244 -54.20 5.57 -13.58
CA GLU A 244 -55.28 4.66 -13.22
C GLU A 244 -56.64 5.36 -13.12
N SER A 245 -56.68 6.54 -12.49
CA SER A 245 -57.90 7.32 -12.36
C SER A 245 -58.41 7.80 -13.74
N GLY A 246 -57.50 8.20 -14.63
CA GLY A 246 -57.82 8.59 -16.00
C GLY A 246 -58.36 7.42 -16.81
N LEU A 247 -57.72 6.25 -16.72
CA LEU A 247 -58.18 5.03 -17.39
C LEU A 247 -59.55 4.57 -16.89
N LYS A 248 -59.79 4.62 -15.56
CA LYS A 248 -61.11 4.30 -14.99
C LYS A 248 -62.20 5.24 -15.50
N LYS A 249 -61.92 6.55 -15.52
CA LYS A 249 -62.88 7.54 -16.02
C LYS A 249 -63.22 7.31 -17.50
N LEU A 250 -62.21 7.09 -18.33
CA LEU A 250 -62.38 6.82 -19.76
C LEU A 250 -63.14 5.51 -20.00
N LEU A 251 -62.91 4.48 -19.18
CA LEU A 251 -63.66 3.22 -19.24
C LEU A 251 -65.16 3.43 -18.94
N GLU A 252 -65.49 4.23 -17.93
CA GLU A 252 -66.89 4.54 -17.60
C GLU A 252 -67.56 5.39 -18.69
N GLU A 253 -66.86 6.39 -19.25
CA GLU A 253 -67.35 7.16 -20.41
C GLU A 253 -67.63 6.26 -21.62
N MET A 254 -66.75 5.30 -21.91
CA MET A 254 -66.95 4.33 -22.99
C MET A 254 -68.12 3.38 -22.74
N LYS A 255 -68.33 2.93 -21.49
CA LYS A 255 -69.50 2.11 -21.12
C LYS A 255 -70.81 2.89 -21.26
N ALA A 256 -70.83 4.16 -20.84
CA ALA A 256 -71.99 5.03 -20.99
C ALA A 256 -72.37 5.20 -22.47
N ARG A 257 -71.40 5.54 -23.33
CA ARG A 257 -71.61 5.64 -24.78
C ARG A 257 -72.09 4.35 -25.42
N ARG A 258 -71.55 3.20 -24.98
CA ARG A 258 -72.04 1.89 -25.45
C ARG A 258 -73.50 1.67 -25.08
N SER A 259 -73.88 2.00 -23.85
CA SER A 259 -75.28 1.85 -23.41
C SER A 259 -76.22 2.76 -24.19
N GLU A 260 -75.79 3.97 -24.56
CA GLU A 260 -76.57 4.91 -25.36
C GLU A 260 -76.76 4.37 -26.79
N LEU A 261 -75.66 3.99 -27.45
CA LEU A 261 -75.71 3.35 -28.78
C LEU A 261 -76.57 2.08 -28.80
N GLN A 262 -76.54 1.30 -27.72
CA GLN A 262 -77.36 0.09 -27.61
C GLN A 262 -78.86 0.42 -27.53
N LYS A 263 -79.24 1.49 -26.83
CA LYS A 263 -80.63 1.98 -26.81
C LYS A 263 -81.06 2.48 -28.18
N ASP A 264 -80.21 3.25 -28.86
CA ASP A 264 -80.49 3.75 -30.21
C ASP A 264 -80.68 2.62 -31.22
N LEU A 265 -79.85 1.57 -31.14
CA LEU A 265 -79.99 0.37 -31.97
C LEU A 265 -81.30 -0.39 -31.69
N SER A 266 -81.69 -0.53 -30.42
CA SER A 266 -82.97 -1.15 -30.07
C SER A 266 -84.16 -0.34 -30.61
N SER A 267 -84.14 0.98 -30.47
CA SER A 267 -85.20 1.84 -30.99
C SER A 267 -85.31 1.81 -32.51
N MET A 268 -84.17 1.80 -33.23
CA MET A 268 -84.18 1.62 -34.69
C MET A 268 -84.75 0.25 -35.10
N LYS A 269 -84.43 -0.82 -34.35
CA LYS A 269 -84.96 -2.16 -34.63
C LYS A 269 -86.47 -2.22 -34.49
N GLU A 270 -87.02 -1.62 -33.42
CA GLU A 270 -88.48 -1.51 -33.21
C GLU A 270 -89.15 -0.72 -34.34
N ALA A 271 -88.57 0.43 -34.74
CA ALA A 271 -89.11 1.24 -35.83
C ALA A 271 -89.12 0.51 -37.19
N LEU A 272 -88.16 -0.39 -37.43
CA LEU A 272 -88.11 -1.24 -38.62
C LEU A 272 -89.14 -2.38 -38.57
N GLU A 273 -89.37 -2.96 -37.39
CA GLU A 273 -90.39 -4.01 -37.20
C GLU A 273 -91.81 -3.45 -37.40
N ASP A 274 -92.08 -2.23 -36.92
CA ASP A 274 -93.37 -1.54 -37.10
C ASP A 274 -93.69 -1.22 -38.57
N GLN A 275 -92.68 -0.98 -39.41
CA GLN A 275 -92.87 -0.76 -40.86
C GLN A 275 -93.22 -2.05 -41.62
N HIS A 276 -92.92 -3.23 -41.07
CA HIS A 276 -93.13 -4.51 -41.75
C HIS A 276 -94.49 -5.17 -41.48
N PHE A 277 -95.28 -4.69 -40.52
CA PHE A 277 -96.60 -5.25 -40.15
C PHE A 277 -97.80 -4.42 -40.65
N GLY A 278 -97.58 -3.39 -41.47
CA GLY A 278 -98.61 -2.45 -41.95
C GLY A 278 -99.18 -2.70 -43.35
N GLU A 279 -98.83 -3.80 -44.03
CA GLU A 279 -99.38 -4.19 -45.35
C GLU A 279 -100.29 -5.42 -45.26
#